data_AF-A0A7W7D3Y6-F1
#
_entry.id   AF-A0A7W7D3Y6-F1
#
_cell.length_a   1.000
_cell.length_b   1.000
_cell.length_c   1.000
_cell.angle_alpha   90.00
_cell.angle_beta   90.00
_cell.angle_gamma   90.00
#
_symmetry.space_group_name_H-M   'P 1'
#
loop_
_entity.id
_entity.type
_entity.pdbx_description
1 polymer ?
#
loop_
_entity_poly.entity_id
_entity_poly.type
_entity_poly.pdbx_seq_one_letter_code
_entity_poly.pdbx_strand_id
1 'polypeptide(L)'
;MGHRVLAVLLLVAGFVVLAPGTACACSCSDLKPADQMRLSAAVFTGTVVAARQVEGDPAGPTPPIVYTFRPDQVYKGEPVTEVRVASNAESPACGYRFSTGGRYLVFASAEKTGMLQPDPGVPLHTGLCMGNRQVALGTGPVRAGDPVLNGDPISAELVDALGAPKPPSAAPSAPATAPPTAAPASPAASTGGSAPTWIIVAGAVAGAAVVVAAWRLPARRRVRRD
;
A
#
# COMPACT_ATOMS: atom_id res chain seq x y z
N MET A 1 -34.16 -14.28 33.84
CA MET A 1 -32.69 -14.11 33.71
C MET A 1 -32.13 -14.67 32.41
N GLY A 2 -32.60 -15.81 31.87
CA GLY A 2 -32.04 -16.44 30.66
C GLY A 2 -31.91 -15.57 29.41
N HIS A 3 -32.91 -14.73 29.09
CA HIS A 3 -32.82 -13.87 27.88
C HIS A 3 -31.74 -12.79 27.95
N ARG A 4 -31.39 -12.31 29.16
CA ARG A 4 -30.31 -11.33 29.35
C ARG A 4 -28.95 -11.99 29.19
N VAL A 5 -28.80 -13.21 29.71
CA VAL A 5 -27.59 -14.02 29.54
C VAL A 5 -27.37 -14.39 28.08
N LEU A 6 -28.44 -14.76 27.36
CA LEU A 6 -28.37 -15.11 25.94
C LEU A 6 -28.01 -13.91 25.05
N ALA A 7 -28.56 -12.72 25.35
CA ALA A 7 -28.20 -11.50 24.63
C ALA A 7 -26.74 -11.08 24.85
N VAL A 8 -26.23 -11.23 26.09
CA VAL A 8 -24.82 -10.97 26.40
C VAL A 8 -23.91 -11.99 25.70
N LEU A 9 -24.28 -13.28 25.70
CA LEU A 9 -23.52 -14.32 24.99
C LEU A 9 -23.48 -14.08 23.48
N LEU A 10 -24.58 -13.62 22.87
CA LEU A 10 -24.61 -13.29 21.43
C LEU A 10 -23.79 -12.04 21.10
N LEU A 11 -23.79 -11.01 21.97
CA LEU A 11 -22.94 -9.84 21.81
C LEU A 11 -21.46 -10.19 21.93
N VAL A 12 -21.09 -11.02 22.91
CA VAL A 12 -19.72 -11.51 23.08
C VAL A 12 -19.30 -12.40 21.91
N ALA A 13 -20.16 -13.30 21.46
CA ALA A 13 -19.90 -14.14 20.28
C ALA A 13 -19.75 -13.30 19.00
N GLY A 14 -20.56 -12.25 18.84
CA GLY A 14 -20.44 -11.30 17.73
C GLY A 14 -19.12 -10.54 17.73
N PHE A 15 -18.62 -10.15 18.91
CA PHE A 15 -17.34 -9.44 19.04
C PHE A 15 -16.13 -10.31 18.71
N VAL A 16 -16.20 -11.63 18.94
CA VAL A 16 -15.10 -12.58 18.66
C VAL A 16 -14.91 -12.83 17.15
N VAL A 17 -15.94 -12.59 16.31
CA VAL A 17 -15.87 -12.79 14.86
C VAL A 17 -15.27 -11.58 14.13
N LEU A 18 -15.20 -10.40 14.77
CA LEU A 18 -14.41 -9.28 14.26
C LEU A 18 -12.95 -9.45 14.68
N ALA A 19 -12.26 -10.44 14.10
CA ALA A 19 -10.80 -10.48 14.22
C ALA A 19 -10.22 -9.31 13.41
N PRO A 20 -9.60 -8.29 14.05
CA PRO A 20 -8.91 -7.25 13.31
C PRO A 20 -7.75 -7.90 12.52
N GLY A 21 -7.53 -7.44 11.29
CA GLY A 21 -6.41 -7.86 10.47
C GLY A 21 -5.09 -7.76 11.23
N THR A 22 -4.15 -8.66 10.93
CA THR A 22 -2.86 -8.81 11.60
C THR A 22 -2.17 -7.45 11.77
N ALA A 23 -2.18 -6.90 12.99
CA ALA A 23 -1.39 -5.73 13.33
C ALA A 23 0.07 -6.19 13.47
N CYS A 24 0.86 -6.03 12.41
CA CYS A 24 2.30 -6.16 12.50
C CYS A 24 2.82 -4.88 13.19
N ALA A 25 3.03 -4.96 14.50
CA ALA A 25 3.94 -4.04 15.17
C ALA A 25 5.35 -4.34 14.64
N CYS A 26 5.75 -3.69 13.55
CA CYS A 26 7.00 -3.99 12.85
C CYS A 26 8.19 -3.70 13.79
N SER A 27 8.68 -4.73 14.47
CA SER A 27 9.98 -4.72 15.11
C SER A 27 11.00 -5.12 14.06
N CYS A 28 11.53 -4.15 13.33
CA CYS A 28 12.62 -4.42 12.39
C CYS A 28 13.83 -4.92 13.18
N SER A 29 14.37 -6.07 12.81
CA SER A 29 15.71 -6.46 13.27
C SER A 29 16.73 -5.52 12.65
N ASP A 30 17.80 -5.18 13.38
CA ASP A 30 18.91 -4.39 12.84
C ASP A 30 19.60 -5.16 11.70
N LEU A 31 19.22 -4.85 10.46
CA LEU A 31 19.87 -5.37 9.27
C LEU A 31 21.10 -4.51 8.96
N LYS A 32 22.27 -5.16 8.85
CA LYS A 32 23.47 -4.49 8.37
C LYS A 32 23.30 -4.04 6.91
N PRO A 33 23.97 -2.96 6.46
CA PRO A 33 23.85 -2.49 5.08
C PRO A 33 24.10 -3.56 4.02
N ALA A 34 25.08 -4.45 4.23
CA ALA A 34 25.33 -5.57 3.33
C ALA A 34 24.15 -6.55 3.22
N ASP A 35 23.41 -6.78 4.30
CA ASP A 35 22.20 -7.61 4.30
C ASP A 35 21.04 -6.93 3.58
N GLN A 36 20.85 -5.60 3.79
CA GLN A 36 19.87 -4.79 3.05
C GLN A 36 20.13 -4.87 1.54
N MET A 37 21.40 -4.74 1.13
CA MET A 37 21.83 -4.89 -0.25
C MET A 37 21.58 -6.30 -0.80
N ARG A 38 21.84 -7.35 0.00
CA ARG A 38 21.64 -8.75 -0.41
C ARG A 38 20.17 -9.06 -0.68
N LEU A 39 19.28 -8.65 0.22
CA LEU A 39 17.83 -8.91 0.14
C LEU A 39 17.09 -8.07 -0.91
N SER A 40 17.74 -7.02 -1.42
CA SER A 40 17.15 -6.14 -2.42
C SER A 40 17.41 -6.64 -3.84
N ALA A 41 16.40 -6.56 -4.70
CA ALA A 41 16.55 -6.73 -6.16
C ALA A 41 16.99 -5.41 -6.83
N ALA A 42 16.54 -4.27 -6.31
CA ALA A 42 16.90 -2.94 -6.78
C ALA A 42 17.23 -2.01 -5.62
N VAL A 43 18.29 -1.21 -5.79
CA VAL A 43 18.70 -0.18 -4.83
C VAL A 43 19.09 1.08 -5.59
N PHE A 44 18.44 2.20 -5.30
CA PHE A 44 18.63 3.45 -6.03
C PHE A 44 18.29 4.66 -5.17
N THR A 45 18.85 5.82 -5.50
CA THR A 45 18.26 7.11 -5.12
C THR A 45 17.36 7.62 -6.22
N GLY A 46 16.21 8.18 -5.86
CA GLY A 46 15.28 8.72 -6.84
C GLY A 46 14.20 9.60 -6.23
N THR A 47 13.58 10.42 -7.07
CA THR A 47 12.45 11.27 -6.69
C THR A 47 11.14 10.57 -7.00
N VAL A 48 10.20 10.61 -6.07
CA VAL A 48 8.82 10.13 -6.29
C VAL A 48 8.12 11.11 -7.23
N VAL A 49 7.69 10.64 -8.40
CA VAL A 49 6.98 11.46 -9.39
C VAL A 49 5.48 11.19 -9.42
N ALA A 50 5.05 10.01 -8.97
CA ALA A 50 3.64 9.67 -8.84
C ALA A 50 3.40 8.64 -7.73
N ALA A 51 2.18 8.64 -7.18
CA ALA A 51 1.68 7.62 -6.28
C ALA A 51 0.25 7.25 -6.69
N ARG A 52 -0.03 5.95 -6.79
CA ARG A 52 -1.34 5.39 -7.14
C ARG A 52 -1.77 4.41 -6.06
N GLN A 53 -2.97 4.61 -5.51
CA GLN A 53 -3.63 3.62 -4.69
C GLN A 53 -4.08 2.46 -5.60
N VAL A 54 -3.74 1.22 -5.25
CA VAL A 54 -4.24 0.04 -5.95
C VAL A 54 -5.71 -0.15 -5.59
N GLU A 55 -6.52 -0.61 -6.54
CA GLU A 55 -7.93 -0.93 -6.28
C GLU A 55 -8.02 -2.22 -5.46
N GLY A 56 -8.93 -2.24 -4.48
CA GLY A 56 -9.11 -3.37 -3.58
C GLY A 56 -10.57 -3.55 -3.20
N ASP A 57 -10.86 -4.68 -2.54
CA ASP A 57 -12.18 -4.97 -1.99
C ASP A 57 -12.49 -4.00 -0.82
N PRO A 58 -13.62 -3.28 -0.83
CA PRO A 58 -14.04 -2.44 0.29
C PRO A 58 -14.16 -3.16 1.64
N ALA A 59 -14.38 -4.48 1.63
CA ALA A 59 -14.41 -5.32 2.83
C ALA A 59 -13.05 -5.94 3.18
N GLY A 60 -12.04 -5.76 2.33
CA GLY A 60 -10.69 -6.32 2.48
C GLY A 60 -9.71 -5.40 3.22
N PRO A 61 -8.45 -5.84 3.36
CA PRO A 61 -7.38 -4.97 3.87
C PRO A 61 -7.15 -3.79 2.94
N THR A 62 -6.65 -2.68 3.51
CA THR A 62 -6.29 -1.49 2.72
C THR A 62 -5.30 -1.88 1.62
N PRO A 63 -5.63 -1.65 0.33
CA PRO A 63 -4.75 -2.03 -0.75
C PRO A 63 -3.41 -1.27 -0.69
N PRO A 64 -2.36 -1.77 -1.35
CA PRO A 64 -1.08 -1.09 -1.35
C PRO A 64 -1.07 0.17 -2.22
N ILE A 65 -0.02 0.96 -2.06
CA ILE A 65 0.27 2.11 -2.90
C ILE A 65 1.45 1.76 -3.81
N VAL A 66 1.28 2.01 -5.10
CA VAL A 66 2.35 1.94 -6.09
C VAL A 66 2.95 3.32 -6.24
N TYR A 67 4.25 3.41 -5.97
CA TYR A 67 5.04 4.62 -6.15
C TYR A 67 5.86 4.53 -7.42
N THR A 68 5.83 5.60 -8.22
CA THR A 68 6.66 5.74 -9.40
C THR A 68 7.83 6.66 -9.05
N PHE A 69 9.03 6.15 -9.18
CA PHE A 69 10.27 6.87 -8.95
C PHE A 69 10.95 7.19 -10.28
N ARG A 70 11.56 8.37 -10.34
CA ARG A 70 12.58 8.72 -11.33
C ARG A 70 13.94 8.58 -10.65
N PRO A 71 14.70 7.50 -10.89
CA PRO A 71 16.03 7.32 -10.30
C PRO A 71 17.01 8.38 -10.79
N ASP A 72 17.99 8.69 -9.95
CA ASP A 72 19.12 9.56 -10.26
C ASP A 72 20.47 8.85 -10.05
N GLN A 73 20.56 7.89 -9.13
CA GLN A 73 21.70 7.00 -8.95
C GLN A 73 21.21 5.58 -8.71
N VAL A 74 21.75 4.60 -9.43
CA VAL A 74 21.37 3.18 -9.30
C VAL A 74 22.55 2.38 -8.79
N TYR A 75 22.41 1.84 -7.57
CA TYR A 75 23.43 1.07 -6.86
C TYR A 75 23.28 -0.44 -7.11
N LYS A 76 22.05 -0.91 -7.34
CA LYS A 76 21.75 -2.30 -7.69
C LYS A 76 20.53 -2.38 -8.60
N GLY A 77 20.56 -3.34 -9.53
CA GLY A 77 19.51 -3.55 -10.52
C GLY A 77 19.77 -2.83 -11.85
N GLU A 78 18.78 -2.90 -12.74
CA GLU A 78 18.84 -2.25 -14.06
C GLU A 78 18.74 -0.73 -13.94
N PRO A 79 19.59 0.05 -14.63
CA PRO A 79 19.61 1.50 -14.54
C PRO A 79 18.51 2.15 -15.40
N VAL A 80 17.25 1.86 -15.10
CA VAL A 80 16.10 2.40 -15.86
C VAL A 80 15.75 3.83 -15.45
N THR A 81 15.02 4.55 -16.31
CA THR A 81 14.60 5.95 -16.07
C THR A 81 13.36 6.08 -15.19
N GLU A 82 12.59 5.01 -15.05
CA GLU A 82 11.40 4.94 -14.19
C GLU A 82 11.37 3.59 -13.47
N VAL A 83 11.12 3.60 -12.16
CA VAL A 83 10.96 2.37 -11.36
C VAL A 83 9.65 2.46 -10.59
N ARG A 84 8.85 1.39 -10.66
CA ARG A 84 7.62 1.26 -9.87
C ARG A 84 7.87 0.33 -8.69
N VAL A 85 7.53 0.77 -7.49
CA VAL A 85 7.69 0.01 -6.26
C VAL A 85 6.39 0.07 -5.47
N ALA A 86 5.87 -1.09 -5.07
CA ALA A 86 4.70 -1.18 -4.22
C ALA A 86 5.08 -1.19 -2.73
N SER A 87 4.25 -0.57 -1.89
CA SER A 87 4.35 -0.66 -0.44
C SER A 87 2.95 -0.77 0.15
N ASN A 88 2.81 -1.46 1.29
CA ASN A 88 1.59 -1.38 2.08
C ASN A 88 1.27 0.10 2.40
N ALA A 89 -0.02 0.44 2.47
CA ALA A 89 -0.47 1.83 2.64
C ALA A 89 -0.32 2.32 4.09
N GLU A 90 -0.28 1.40 5.05
CA GLU A 90 -0.39 1.67 6.48
C GLU A 90 0.83 1.14 7.23
N SER A 91 1.31 1.93 8.19
CA SER A 91 2.46 1.56 9.03
C SER A 91 2.26 0.26 9.82
N PRO A 92 1.06 -0.07 10.38
CA PRO A 92 0.80 -1.36 11.03
C PRO A 92 0.90 -2.58 10.10
N ALA A 93 0.91 -2.37 8.79
CA ALA A 93 1.18 -3.41 7.78
C ALA A 93 2.63 -3.33 7.27
N CYS A 94 3.53 -2.68 8.01
CA CYS A 94 4.91 -2.39 7.61
C CYS A 94 5.03 -1.55 6.34
N GLY A 95 4.02 -0.74 6.04
CA GLY A 95 3.99 0.16 4.91
C GLY A 95 4.91 1.36 5.07
N TYR A 96 5.80 1.57 4.09
CA TYR A 96 6.59 2.79 3.98
C TYR A 96 5.84 3.80 3.11
N ARG A 97 5.47 4.96 3.68
CA ARG A 97 4.82 6.03 2.94
C ARG A 97 5.85 6.99 2.37
N PHE A 98 5.92 7.05 1.04
CA PHE A 98 6.70 8.05 0.33
C PHE A 98 5.85 9.29 0.02
N SER A 99 6.51 10.44 -0.03
CA SER A 99 5.89 11.72 -0.43
C SER A 99 6.31 12.08 -1.85
N THR A 100 5.33 12.40 -2.70
CA THR A 100 5.59 12.93 -4.05
C THR A 100 6.50 14.16 -3.98
N GLY A 101 7.50 14.24 -4.86
CA GLY A 101 8.54 15.27 -4.85
C GLY A 101 9.69 15.01 -3.87
N GLY A 102 9.53 14.09 -2.92
CA GLY A 102 10.61 13.67 -2.04
C GLY A 102 11.63 12.80 -2.76
N ARG A 103 12.91 12.90 -2.34
CA ARG A 103 14.00 12.05 -2.80
C ARG A 103 14.38 11.02 -1.73
N TYR A 104 14.55 9.78 -2.15
CA TYR A 104 14.78 8.67 -1.24
C TYR A 104 15.88 7.76 -1.76
N LEU A 105 16.70 7.23 -0.85
CA LEU A 105 17.43 5.98 -1.06
C LEU A 105 16.46 4.83 -0.77
N VAL A 106 16.16 4.04 -1.80
CA VAL A 106 15.14 2.99 -1.78
C VAL A 106 15.79 1.62 -1.91
N PHE A 107 15.35 0.70 -1.06
CA PHE A 107 15.67 -0.72 -1.11
C PHE A 107 14.40 -1.49 -1.46
N ALA A 108 14.40 -2.15 -2.62
CA ALA A 108 13.23 -2.87 -3.11
C ALA A 108 13.55 -4.33 -3.40
N SER A 109 12.72 -5.23 -2.89
CA SER A 109 12.81 -6.67 -3.15
C SER A 109 11.86 -7.08 -4.28
N ALA A 110 12.18 -8.20 -4.94
CA ALA A 110 11.29 -8.89 -5.88
C ALA A 110 10.70 -10.19 -5.28
N GLU A 111 11.08 -10.54 -4.05
CA GLU A 111 10.64 -11.78 -3.39
C GLU A 111 9.18 -11.70 -2.94
N LYS A 112 8.37 -12.69 -3.28
CA LYS A 112 6.96 -12.70 -2.85
C LYS A 112 6.86 -13.20 -1.41
N THR A 113 6.56 -12.30 -0.48
CA THR A 113 6.43 -12.63 0.96
C THR A 113 5.00 -12.95 1.40
N GLY A 114 4.00 -12.73 0.53
CA GLY A 114 2.57 -12.85 0.86
C GLY A 114 2.04 -11.73 1.77
N MET A 115 2.91 -10.84 2.26
CA MET A 115 2.55 -9.71 3.13
C MET A 115 2.09 -8.46 2.36
N LEU A 116 2.14 -8.51 1.03
CA LEU A 116 1.75 -7.44 0.13
C LEU A 116 0.95 -8.05 -1.02
N GLN A 117 -0.24 -7.54 -1.27
CA GLN A 117 -1.02 -7.93 -2.43
C GLN A 117 -0.32 -7.37 -3.70
N PRO A 118 0.12 -8.21 -4.64
CA PRO A 118 0.81 -7.72 -5.84
C PRO A 118 -0.16 -6.98 -6.79
N ASP A 119 0.27 -5.81 -7.28
CA ASP A 119 -0.35 -5.12 -8.42
C ASP A 119 0.24 -5.71 -9.73
N PRO A 120 -0.60 -6.05 -10.74
CA PRO A 120 -0.11 -6.59 -11.99
C PRO A 120 0.91 -5.67 -12.67
N GLY A 121 2.09 -6.20 -12.99
CA GLY A 121 3.17 -5.44 -13.64
C GLY A 121 4.05 -4.62 -12.69
N VAL A 122 3.87 -4.73 -11.37
CA VAL A 122 4.74 -4.11 -10.36
C VAL A 122 5.42 -5.20 -9.52
N PRO A 123 6.56 -5.76 -9.97
CA PRO A 123 7.21 -6.88 -9.30
C PRO A 123 8.01 -6.47 -8.07
N LEU A 124 8.36 -5.19 -7.96
CA LEU A 124 9.17 -4.66 -6.87
C LEU A 124 8.30 -4.16 -5.73
N HIS A 125 8.72 -4.46 -4.52
CA HIS A 125 8.07 -3.99 -3.32
C HIS A 125 9.05 -3.54 -2.25
N THR A 126 8.57 -2.73 -1.32
CA THR A 126 9.34 -2.23 -0.19
C THR A 126 8.49 -2.06 1.07
N GLY A 127 9.13 -1.73 2.20
CA GLY A 127 8.46 -1.52 3.48
C GLY A 127 9.34 -0.85 4.53
N LEU A 128 8.79 -0.64 5.73
CA LEU A 128 9.45 0.09 6.83
C LEU A 128 10.80 -0.52 7.22
N CYS A 129 10.94 -1.84 7.16
CA CYS A 129 12.15 -2.55 7.60
C CYS A 129 13.20 -2.78 6.52
N MET A 130 13.01 -2.24 5.30
CA MET A 130 13.93 -2.51 4.19
C MET A 130 15.11 -1.53 4.11
N GLY A 131 15.15 -0.48 4.95
CA GLY A 131 16.26 0.48 5.00
C GLY A 131 16.06 1.74 4.14
N ASN A 132 14.81 2.04 3.75
CA ASN A 132 14.48 3.25 3.00
C ASN A 132 14.78 4.51 3.81
N ARG A 133 15.46 5.47 3.17
CA ARG A 133 15.90 6.72 3.79
C ARG A 133 15.52 7.90 2.92
N GLN A 134 14.88 8.91 3.49
CA GLN A 134 14.63 10.17 2.81
C GLN A 134 15.89 11.02 2.86
N VAL A 135 16.47 11.29 1.70
CA VAL A 135 17.74 12.00 1.55
C VAL A 135 17.50 13.41 1.05
N ALA A 136 18.50 14.28 1.19
CA ALA A 136 18.45 15.62 0.62
C ALA A 136 18.17 15.57 -0.90
N LEU A 137 17.47 16.61 -1.39
CA LEU A 137 17.25 16.81 -2.82
C LEU A 137 18.57 16.94 -3.58
N GLY A 138 18.54 16.64 -4.87
CA GLY A 138 19.70 16.64 -5.75
C GLY A 138 19.73 15.40 -6.63
N THR A 139 20.83 15.21 -7.37
CA THR A 139 21.01 14.09 -8.30
C THR A 139 22.31 13.33 -8.08
N GLY A 140 23.16 13.77 -7.16
CA GLY A 140 24.45 13.13 -6.89
C GLY A 140 24.34 11.92 -5.94
N PRO A 141 25.36 11.05 -5.91
CA PRO A 141 25.43 9.94 -4.96
C PRO A 141 25.33 10.42 -3.51
N VAL A 142 24.69 9.59 -2.68
CA VAL A 142 24.77 9.74 -1.22
C VAL A 142 26.19 9.53 -0.72
N ARG A 143 26.56 10.27 0.31
CA ARG A 143 27.88 10.24 0.96
C ARG A 143 27.73 10.04 2.46
N ALA A 144 28.80 9.55 3.08
CA ALA A 144 28.84 9.39 4.52
C ALA A 144 28.67 10.75 5.20
N GLY A 145 27.80 10.82 6.20
CA GLY A 145 27.44 12.05 6.91
C GLY A 145 26.32 12.86 6.26
N ASP A 146 25.83 12.48 5.06
CA ASP A 146 24.67 13.14 4.47
C ASP A 146 23.46 13.04 5.41
N PRO A 147 22.70 14.13 5.60
CA PRO A 147 21.54 14.14 6.47
C PRO A 147 20.40 13.29 5.88
N VAL A 148 19.73 12.54 6.76
CA VAL A 148 18.55 11.74 6.47
C VAL A 148 17.38 12.30 7.26
N LEU A 149 16.24 12.52 6.62
CA LEU A 149 15.09 13.18 7.27
C LEU A 149 14.28 12.25 8.18
N ASN A 150 14.47 10.93 8.05
CA ASN A 150 13.73 9.90 8.78
C ASN A 150 14.64 8.97 9.61
N GLY A 151 15.83 9.43 10.02
CA GLY A 151 16.75 8.62 10.84
C GLY A 151 18.14 9.22 10.95
N ASP A 152 19.10 8.37 11.32
CA ASP A 152 20.50 8.75 11.45
C ASP A 152 21.14 9.10 10.09
N PRO A 153 22.17 9.95 10.07
CA PRO A 153 22.93 10.26 8.87
C PRO A 153 23.46 9.00 8.16
N ILE A 154 23.71 9.13 6.86
CA ILE A 154 24.26 8.02 6.05
C ILE A 154 25.61 7.57 6.63
N SER A 155 25.72 6.29 7.01
CA SER A 155 26.96 5.74 7.55
C SER A 155 27.99 5.43 6.46
N ALA A 156 29.27 5.41 6.82
CA ALA A 156 30.34 4.99 5.91
C ALA A 156 30.14 3.52 5.46
N GLU A 157 29.76 2.64 6.38
CA GLU A 157 29.45 1.23 6.07
C GLU A 157 28.34 1.09 5.02
N LEU A 158 27.33 1.96 5.05
CA LEU A 158 26.29 1.97 4.04
C LEU A 158 26.83 2.41 2.67
N VAL A 159 27.65 3.44 2.61
CA VAL A 159 28.27 3.89 1.37
C VAL A 159 29.16 2.79 0.77
N ASP A 160 29.94 2.12 1.60
CA ASP A 160 30.79 1.01 1.17
C ASP A 160 29.96 -0.16 0.63
N ALA A 161 28.83 -0.48 1.27
CA ALA A 161 27.92 -1.53 0.81
C ALA A 161 27.18 -1.17 -0.49
N LEU A 162 26.82 0.11 -0.69
CA LEU A 162 26.18 0.61 -1.89
C LEU A 162 27.12 0.56 -3.11
N GLY A 163 28.41 0.80 -2.90
CA GLY A 163 29.40 0.86 -3.96
C GLY A 163 29.19 2.01 -4.94
N ALA A 164 29.81 1.90 -6.12
CA ALA A 164 29.73 2.94 -7.15
C ALA A 164 28.38 2.88 -7.90
N PRO A 165 27.59 3.96 -7.94
CA PRO A 165 26.34 3.96 -8.67
C PRO A 165 26.54 4.08 -10.18
N LYS A 166 25.53 3.64 -10.92
CA LYS A 166 25.34 3.89 -12.34
C LYS A 166 24.30 4.99 -12.54
N PRO A 167 24.49 5.91 -13.51
CA PRO A 167 23.43 6.82 -13.89
C PRO A 167 22.27 6.04 -14.53
N PRO A 168 21.02 6.50 -14.38
CA PRO A 168 19.91 5.96 -15.14
C PRO A 168 20.18 6.14 -16.64
N SER A 169 20.11 5.05 -17.37
CA SER A 169 20.22 5.04 -18.83
C SER A 169 18.84 4.76 -19.39
N ALA A 170 18.33 5.70 -20.18
CA ALA A 170 17.36 5.30 -21.20
C ALA A 170 18.06 4.23 -22.06
N ALA A 171 17.37 3.12 -22.37
CA ALA A 171 17.83 2.24 -23.43
C ALA A 171 18.20 3.12 -24.65
N PRO A 172 19.28 2.80 -25.40
CA PRO A 172 19.70 3.64 -26.51
C PRO A 172 18.49 3.89 -27.40
N SER A 173 18.13 5.15 -27.54
CA SER A 173 17.02 5.60 -28.37
C SER A 173 17.21 4.94 -29.73
N ALA A 174 16.32 4.01 -30.08
CA ALA A 174 16.20 3.60 -31.46
C ALA A 174 16.09 4.90 -32.28
N PRO A 175 16.84 5.05 -33.38
CA PRO A 175 16.74 6.25 -34.20
C PRO A 175 15.27 6.48 -34.52
N ALA A 176 14.82 7.71 -34.25
CA ALA A 176 13.45 8.17 -34.42
C ALA A 176 12.93 7.73 -35.79
N THR A 177 12.22 6.61 -35.81
CA THR A 177 11.49 6.18 -36.98
C THR A 177 10.22 6.99 -37.00
N ALA A 178 9.96 7.56 -38.16
CA ALA A 178 8.91 8.51 -38.51
C ALA A 178 7.54 8.26 -37.83
N PRO A 179 6.74 9.32 -37.65
CA PRO A 179 5.45 9.24 -36.99
C PRO A 179 4.50 8.27 -37.72
N PRO A 180 3.75 7.41 -37.00
CA PRO A 180 2.70 6.63 -37.61
C PRO A 180 1.59 7.56 -38.13
N THR A 181 1.29 7.41 -39.42
CA THR A 181 0.18 8.04 -40.11
C THR A 181 -1.13 7.71 -39.40
N ALA A 182 -1.91 8.75 -39.10
CA ALA A 182 -3.20 8.66 -38.45
C ALA A 182 -4.19 7.79 -39.25
N ALA A 183 -4.84 6.84 -38.56
CA ALA A 183 -6.07 6.20 -39.01
C ALA A 183 -7.27 6.86 -38.30
N PRO A 184 -8.45 6.97 -38.94
CA PRO A 184 -9.56 7.78 -38.44
C PRO A 184 -10.30 7.13 -37.27
N ALA A 185 -10.78 7.99 -36.38
CA ALA A 185 -11.69 7.67 -35.30
C ALA A 185 -13.03 7.12 -35.82
N SER A 186 -13.56 6.11 -35.12
CA SER A 186 -14.97 5.71 -35.18
C SER A 186 -15.63 5.94 -33.82
N PRO A 187 -16.95 6.21 -33.78
CA PRO A 187 -17.57 7.00 -32.71
C PRO A 187 -18.03 6.17 -31.52
N ALA A 188 -18.32 6.92 -30.45
CA ALA A 188 -18.80 6.49 -29.15
C ALA A 188 -20.05 5.60 -29.20
N ALA A 189 -20.06 4.58 -28.33
CA ALA A 189 -21.26 3.94 -27.84
C ALA A 189 -21.32 4.14 -26.32
N SER A 190 -22.08 5.15 -25.89
CA SER A 190 -22.53 5.31 -24.51
C SER A 190 -23.61 4.26 -24.23
N THR A 191 -23.32 3.31 -23.34
CA THR A 191 -24.36 2.47 -22.75
C THR A 191 -24.45 2.82 -21.27
N GLY A 192 -25.39 3.71 -20.96
CA GLY A 192 -25.82 3.97 -19.60
C GLY A 192 -26.52 2.74 -19.04
N GLY A 193 -25.94 2.16 -17.98
CA GLY A 193 -26.59 1.14 -17.16
C GLY A 193 -26.81 1.71 -15.77
N SER A 194 -27.95 2.34 -15.54
CA SER A 194 -28.42 2.69 -14.20
C SER A 194 -28.83 1.40 -13.47
N ALA A 195 -28.06 1.04 -12.43
CA ALA A 195 -28.45 -0.05 -11.54
C ALA A 195 -29.69 0.38 -10.72
N PRO A 196 -30.72 -0.47 -10.61
CA PRO A 196 -32.00 -0.08 -10.07
C PRO A 196 -31.98 0.04 -8.53
N THR A 197 -32.53 1.14 -8.03
CA THR A 197 -32.52 1.63 -6.64
C THR A 197 -33.35 0.81 -5.63
N TRP A 198 -33.82 -0.39 -5.96
CA TRP A 198 -34.63 -1.21 -5.05
C TRP A 198 -33.82 -2.00 -4.01
N ILE A 199 -32.50 -2.14 -4.19
CA ILE A 199 -31.65 -2.88 -3.23
C ILE A 199 -31.48 -2.08 -1.92
N ILE A 200 -31.64 -0.75 -1.94
CA ILE A 200 -31.52 0.11 -0.75
C ILE A 200 -32.76 -0.02 0.18
N VAL A 201 -33.90 -0.49 -0.34
CA VAL A 201 -35.14 -0.57 0.46
C VAL A 201 -35.23 -1.89 1.26
N ALA A 202 -34.62 -2.98 0.79
CA ALA A 202 -34.68 -4.27 1.49
C ALA A 202 -33.88 -4.29 2.82
N GLY A 203 -32.76 -3.58 2.90
CA GLY A 203 -31.94 -3.50 4.11
C GLY A 203 -32.60 -2.72 5.26
N ALA A 204 -33.41 -1.70 4.95
CA ALA A 204 -34.07 -0.86 5.94
C ALA A 204 -35.26 -1.58 6.63
N VAL A 205 -35.93 -2.51 5.95
CA VAL A 205 -37.10 -3.23 6.49
C VAL A 205 -36.69 -4.30 7.51
N ALA A 206 -35.50 -4.91 7.35
CA ALA A 206 -35.00 -5.92 8.29
C ALA A 206 -34.56 -5.31 9.64
N GLY A 207 -33.96 -4.11 9.65
CA GLY A 207 -33.54 -3.42 10.86
C GLY A 207 -34.70 -2.93 11.73
N ALA A 208 -35.78 -2.44 11.12
CA ALA A 208 -36.95 -1.94 11.84
C ALA A 208 -37.75 -3.07 12.53
N ALA A 209 -37.79 -4.28 11.96
CA ALA A 209 -38.53 -5.41 12.53
C ALA A 209 -37.94 -5.90 13.88
N VAL A 210 -36.62 -5.82 14.04
CA VAL A 210 -35.93 -6.23 15.28
C VAL A 210 -36.16 -5.23 16.42
N VAL A 211 -36.23 -3.92 16.11
CA VAL A 211 -36.50 -2.87 17.11
C VAL A 211 -37.95 -2.91 17.60
N VAL A 212 -38.91 -3.17 16.71
CA VAL A 212 -40.34 -3.25 17.08
C VAL A 212 -40.64 -4.51 17.92
N ALA A 213 -39.99 -5.64 17.63
CA ALA A 213 -40.14 -6.86 18.43
C ALA A 213 -39.58 -6.69 19.86
N ALA A 214 -38.48 -5.94 20.02
CA ALA A 214 -37.89 -5.63 21.33
C ALA A 214 -38.75 -4.69 22.19
N TRP A 215 -39.49 -3.75 21.58
CA TRP A 215 -40.37 -2.81 22.28
C TRP A 215 -41.70 -3.43 22.74
N ARG A 216 -42.20 -4.49 22.11
CA ARG A 216 -43.49 -5.14 22.46
C ARG A 216 -43.41 -6.16 23.58
N LEU A 217 -42.21 -6.65 23.92
CA LEU A 217 -41.99 -7.65 24.98
C LEU A 217 -42.23 -7.14 26.42
N PRO A 218 -41.90 -5.89 26.81
CA PRO A 218 -42.21 -5.39 28.14
C PRO A 218 -43.69 -5.01 28.33
N ALA A 219 -44.42 -4.66 27.25
CA ALA A 219 -45.83 -4.27 27.32
C ALA A 219 -46.75 -5.46 27.65
N ARG A 220 -46.47 -6.65 27.11
CA ARG A 220 -47.28 -7.87 27.37
C ARG A 220 -47.11 -8.45 28.78
N ARG A 221 -46.03 -8.09 29.50
CA ARG A 221 -45.78 -8.60 30.86
C ARG A 221 -46.51 -7.83 31.97
N ARG A 222 -47.08 -6.65 31.68
CA ARG A 222 -47.86 -5.86 32.66
C ARG A 222 -49.36 -6.19 32.70
N VAL A 223 -49.92 -6.85 31.69
CA VAL A 223 -51.37 -7.12 31.58
C VAL A 223 -51.76 -8.49 32.18
N ARG A 224 -50.79 -9.28 32.69
CA ARG A 224 -51.02 -10.64 33.21
C ARG A 224 -50.83 -10.77 34.73
N ARG A 225 -50.97 -9.65 35.44
CA ARG A 225 -51.03 -9.58 36.91
C ARG A 225 -52.21 -8.70 37.26
N ASP A 226 -53.39 -9.30 37.26
CA ASP A 226 -54.54 -9.01 38.12
C ASP A 226 -55.33 -10.32 38.22
#